data_AF-A0A7S4G6Z3-F1
#
_entry.id   AF-A0A7S4G6Z3-F1
#
_cell.length_a   1.000
_cell.length_b   1.000
_cell.length_c   1.000
_cell.angle_alpha   90.00
_cell.angle_beta   90.00
_cell.angle_gamma   90.00
#
_symmetry.space_group_name_H-M   'P 1'
#
loop_
_entity.id
_entity.type
_entity.pdbx_description
1 polymer ?
#
loop_
_entity_poly.entity_id
_entity_poly.type
_entity_poly.pdbx_seq_one_letter_code
_entity_poly.pdbx_strand_id
1 'polypeptide(L)'
;RNFVGDVGAEALAELRDAPALQSLTLNLNENSVADRGARALAALKAAPALHALTLNFNDNSVADGGAQSLAALKDATALHTLSLQLDEASIGDRGAQALAALKDAPALHALVLDLGFNAVEHGGAR
;
A
#
# COMPACT_ATOMS: atom_id res chain seq x y z
N ARG A 1 -9.98 -16.70 6.35
CA ARG A 1 -8.74 -16.23 7.03
C ARG A 1 -7.55 -17.08 6.61
N ASN A 2 -6.73 -16.54 5.72
CA ASN A 2 -5.34 -16.99 5.59
C ASN A 2 -4.52 -16.14 6.59
N PHE A 3 -3.69 -16.76 7.40
CA PHE A 3 -2.91 -16.07 8.43
C PHE A 3 -1.59 -15.57 7.86
N VAL A 4 -1.61 -14.84 6.73
CA VAL A 4 -0.39 -14.19 6.24
C VAL A 4 0.12 -13.25 7.33
N GLY A 5 -0.75 -12.38 7.86
CA GLY A 5 -0.42 -11.43 8.90
C GLY A 5 0.80 -10.55 8.54
N ASP A 6 1.34 -9.87 9.54
CA ASP A 6 2.52 -9.03 9.33
C ASP A 6 3.75 -9.83 8.90
N VAL A 7 3.94 -11.03 9.45
CA VAL A 7 5.12 -11.87 9.15
C VAL A 7 5.11 -12.34 7.70
N GLY A 8 3.95 -12.73 7.18
CA GLY A 8 3.82 -13.09 5.78
C GLY A 8 3.95 -11.88 4.86
N ALA A 9 3.44 -10.71 5.25
CA ALA A 9 3.65 -9.46 4.52
C ALA A 9 5.14 -9.07 4.47
N GLU A 10 5.88 -9.28 5.55
CA GLU A 10 7.34 -9.11 5.59
C GLU A 10 8.05 -10.06 4.62
N ALA A 11 7.70 -11.35 4.63
CA ALA A 11 8.27 -12.30 3.68
C ALA A 11 7.96 -11.94 2.21
N LEU A 12 6.76 -11.41 1.93
CA LEU A 12 6.38 -10.94 0.60
C LEU A 12 7.14 -9.66 0.19
N ALA A 13 7.56 -8.83 1.15
CA ALA A 13 8.34 -7.62 0.86
C ALA A 13 9.75 -7.92 0.32
N GLU A 14 10.28 -9.12 0.57
CA GLU A 14 11.55 -9.58 0.00
C GLU A 14 11.50 -9.74 -1.53
N LEU A 15 10.30 -9.78 -2.12
CA LEU A 15 10.11 -9.74 -3.58
C LEU A 15 10.66 -8.47 -4.23
N ARG A 16 10.94 -7.42 -3.43
CA ARG A 16 11.66 -6.22 -3.87
C ARG A 16 13.00 -6.56 -4.53
N ASP A 17 13.67 -7.61 -4.07
CA ASP A 17 15.00 -7.99 -4.53
C ASP A 17 14.96 -8.90 -5.77
N ALA A 18 13.76 -9.20 -6.30
CA ALA A 18 13.58 -9.96 -7.53
C ALA A 18 13.90 -9.08 -8.76
N PRO A 19 14.98 -9.34 -9.51
CA PRO A 19 15.53 -8.40 -10.50
C PRO A 19 14.67 -8.22 -11.75
N ALA A 20 13.76 -9.17 -12.02
CA ALA A 20 12.91 -9.18 -13.21
C ALA A 20 11.40 -9.11 -12.87
N LEU A 21 11.05 -8.81 -11.62
CA LEU A 21 9.65 -8.72 -11.22
C LEU A 21 9.04 -7.42 -11.74
N GLN A 22 8.24 -7.53 -12.80
CA GLN A 22 7.65 -6.36 -13.47
C GLN A 22 6.28 -5.97 -12.95
N SER A 23 5.53 -6.94 -12.43
CA SER A 23 4.19 -6.74 -11.90
C SER A 23 3.99 -7.63 -10.69
N LEU A 24 3.34 -7.08 -9.66
CA LEU A 24 2.99 -7.80 -8.45
C LEU A 24 1.56 -7.46 -8.05
N THR A 25 0.75 -8.49 -7.84
CA THR A 25 -0.59 -8.37 -7.27
C THR A 25 -0.66 -9.24 -6.02
N LEU A 26 -0.89 -8.61 -4.87
CA LEU A 26 -1.08 -9.29 -3.60
C LEU A 26 -2.51 -9.05 -3.12
N ASN A 27 -3.31 -10.12 -3.12
CA ASN A 27 -4.61 -10.10 -2.48
C ASN A 27 -4.47 -10.56 -1.02
N LEU A 28 -4.45 -9.59 -0.11
CA LEU A 28 -4.32 -9.79 1.32
C LEU A 28 -5.64 -9.48 2.06
N ASN A 29 -6.78 -9.48 1.35
CA ASN A 29 -8.09 -9.25 1.97
C ASN A 29 -8.32 -10.18 3.19
N GLU A 30 -8.73 -9.64 4.33
CA GLU A 30 -8.96 -10.40 5.57
C GLU A 30 -7.76 -11.27 6.04
N ASN A 31 -6.53 -10.78 5.92
CA ASN A 31 -5.31 -11.52 6.30
C ASN A 31 -4.66 -11.08 7.62
N SER A 32 -5.32 -10.21 8.40
CA SER A 32 -4.78 -9.68 9.66
C SER A 32 -3.43 -8.97 9.51
N VAL A 33 -3.22 -8.31 8.37
CA VAL A 33 -2.11 -7.39 8.16
C VAL A 33 -2.39 -6.11 8.93
N ALA A 34 -1.41 -5.61 9.66
CA ALA A 34 -1.49 -4.34 10.35
C ALA A 34 -0.47 -3.34 9.78
N ASP A 35 -0.32 -2.19 10.44
CA ASP A 35 0.66 -1.16 10.07
C ASP A 35 2.08 -1.70 9.83
N ARG A 36 2.49 -2.71 10.60
CA ARG A 36 3.81 -3.34 10.47
C ARG A 36 3.95 -4.06 9.13
N GLY A 37 3.00 -4.90 8.74
CA GLY A 37 3.04 -5.58 7.46
C GLY A 37 2.88 -4.63 6.27
N ALA A 38 2.02 -3.62 6.39
CA ALA A 38 1.90 -2.56 5.37
C ALA A 38 3.22 -1.79 5.20
N ARG A 39 3.91 -1.48 6.30
CA ARG A 39 5.24 -0.85 6.28
C ARG A 39 6.28 -1.74 5.60
N ALA A 40 6.25 -3.04 5.84
CA ALA A 40 7.14 -3.97 5.16
C ALA A 40 6.90 -3.95 3.65
N LEU A 41 5.65 -4.06 3.21
CA LEU A 41 5.28 -4.04 1.79
C LEU A 41 5.58 -2.69 1.11
N ALA A 42 5.59 -1.57 1.84
CA ALA A 42 6.07 -0.29 1.31
C ALA A 42 7.54 -0.31 0.85
N ALA A 43 8.35 -1.28 1.31
CA ALA A 43 9.71 -1.47 0.83
C ALA A 43 9.77 -1.86 -0.65
N LEU A 44 8.69 -2.37 -1.25
CA LEU A 44 8.60 -2.66 -2.69
C LEU A 44 8.89 -1.44 -3.58
N LYS A 45 8.88 -0.22 -3.03
CA LYS A 45 9.34 0.99 -3.73
C LYS A 45 10.76 0.89 -4.29
N ALA A 46 11.61 0.05 -3.70
CA ALA A 46 12.99 -0.15 -4.13
C ALA A 46 13.16 -1.31 -5.14
N ALA A 47 12.06 -1.92 -5.61
CA ALA A 47 12.11 -2.95 -6.63
C ALA A 47 12.48 -2.32 -7.99
N PRO A 48 13.63 -2.69 -8.59
CA PRO A 48 14.22 -1.92 -9.69
C PRO A 48 13.44 -2.03 -11.01
N ALA A 49 12.63 -3.07 -11.17
CA ALA A 49 11.90 -3.36 -12.40
C ALA A 49 10.37 -3.38 -12.22
N LEU A 50 9.86 -3.04 -11.02
CA LEU A 50 8.43 -3.17 -10.71
C LEU A 50 7.65 -1.98 -11.26
N HIS A 51 6.92 -2.22 -12.35
CA HIS A 51 6.14 -1.20 -13.05
C HIS A 51 4.68 -1.14 -12.60
N ALA A 52 4.15 -2.25 -12.07
CA ALA A 52 2.77 -2.35 -11.61
C ALA A 52 2.68 -3.03 -10.26
N LEU A 53 2.01 -2.39 -9.32
CA LEU A 53 1.78 -2.92 -7.97
C LEU A 53 0.30 -2.79 -7.60
N THR A 54 -0.31 -3.91 -7.25
CA THR A 54 -1.65 -3.97 -6.67
C THR A 54 -1.56 -4.61 -5.29
N LEU A 55 -1.96 -3.87 -4.26
CA LEU A 55 -2.08 -4.36 -2.90
C LEU A 55 -3.54 -4.24 -2.46
N ASN A 56 -4.18 -5.37 -2.19
CA ASN A 56 -5.50 -5.40 -1.57
C ASN A 56 -5.35 -5.73 -0.08
N PHE A 57 -5.61 -4.73 0.76
CA PHE A 57 -5.63 -4.77 2.21
C PHE A 57 -7.04 -4.58 2.77
N ASN A 58 -8.09 -4.79 1.99
CA ASN A 58 -9.46 -4.70 2.50
C ASN A 58 -9.62 -5.59 3.76
N ASP A 59 -10.45 -5.16 4.71
CA ASP A 59 -10.71 -5.89 5.95
C ASP A 59 -9.42 -6.26 6.74
N ASN A 60 -8.42 -5.38 6.73
CA ASN A 60 -7.21 -5.49 7.54
C ASN A 60 -7.10 -4.30 8.52
N SER A 61 -6.05 -4.27 9.34
CA SER A 61 -5.84 -3.22 10.35
C SER A 61 -4.72 -2.26 9.93
N VAL A 62 -4.76 -1.81 8.68
CA VAL A 62 -3.80 -0.84 8.12
C VAL A 62 -4.30 0.57 8.43
N ALA A 63 -4.07 0.99 9.67
CA ALA A 63 -4.48 2.31 10.16
C ALA A 63 -3.57 3.43 9.62
N ASP A 64 -3.63 4.61 10.22
CA ASP A 64 -2.86 5.79 9.80
C ASP A 64 -1.35 5.53 9.68
N GLY A 65 -0.76 4.72 10.57
CA GLY A 65 0.69 4.42 10.53
C GLY A 65 1.08 3.56 9.34
N GLY A 66 0.24 2.60 8.97
CA GLY A 66 0.38 1.77 7.79
C GLY A 66 0.19 2.58 6.51
N ALA A 67 -0.86 3.41 6.45
CA ALA A 67 -1.13 4.32 5.35
C ALA A 67 0.04 5.30 5.10
N GLN A 68 0.60 5.88 6.18
CA GLN A 68 1.80 6.74 6.09
C GLN A 68 3.01 6.00 5.54
N SER A 69 3.17 4.72 5.89
CA SER A 69 4.26 3.91 5.36
C SER A 69 4.05 3.59 3.88
N LEU A 70 2.82 3.23 3.48
CA LEU A 70 2.46 2.98 2.09
C LEU A 70 2.62 4.22 1.20
N ALA A 71 2.42 5.43 1.74
CA ALA A 71 2.67 6.68 1.02
C ALA A 71 4.14 6.83 0.55
N ALA A 72 5.08 6.10 1.16
CA ALA A 72 6.48 6.07 0.72
C ALA A 72 6.67 5.40 -0.66
N LEU A 73 5.67 4.68 -1.18
CA LEU A 73 5.67 4.15 -2.55
C LEU A 73 5.78 5.26 -3.60
N LYS A 74 5.52 6.53 -3.25
CA LYS A 74 5.77 7.68 -4.12
C LYS A 74 7.24 7.83 -4.55
N ASP A 75 8.17 7.29 -3.77
CA ASP A 75 9.60 7.35 -4.09
C ASP A 75 10.04 6.24 -5.07
N ALA A 76 9.12 5.35 -5.49
CA ALA A 76 9.42 4.29 -6.43
C ALA A 76 9.69 4.88 -7.83
N THR A 77 10.89 4.62 -8.36
CA THR A 77 11.34 5.23 -9.62
C THR A 77 10.88 4.49 -10.87
N ALA A 78 10.49 3.21 -10.74
CA ALA A 78 10.02 2.38 -11.84
C ALA A 78 8.50 2.15 -11.83
N LEU A 79 7.80 2.57 -10.77
CA LEU A 79 6.39 2.22 -10.55
C LEU A 79 5.46 3.16 -11.32
N HIS A 80 4.89 2.66 -12.41
CA HIS A 80 3.98 3.41 -13.28
C HIS A 80 2.50 3.28 -12.88
N THR A 81 2.13 2.14 -12.29
CA THR A 81 0.75 1.87 -11.85
C THR A 81 0.73 1.38 -10.42
N LEU A 82 -0.07 2.03 -9.58
CA LEU A 82 -0.29 1.65 -8.20
C LEU A 82 -1.80 1.53 -7.93
N SER A 83 -2.21 0.39 -7.40
CA SER A 83 -3.56 0.17 -6.89
C SER A 83 -3.49 -0.23 -5.43
N LEU A 84 -4.06 0.60 -4.56
CA LEU A 84 -4.24 0.31 -3.14
C LEU A 84 -5.73 0.15 -2.87
N GLN A 85 -6.12 -1.02 -2.36
CA GLN A 85 -7.46 -1.26 -1.84
C GLN A 85 -7.34 -1.35 -0.32
N LEU A 86 -7.95 -0.42 0.39
CA LEU A 86 -7.83 -0.23 1.83
C LEU A 86 -9.23 -0.08 2.45
N ASP A 87 -10.21 -0.78 1.91
CA ASP A 87 -11.58 -0.76 2.42
C ASP A 87 -11.62 -1.31 3.86
N GLU A 88 -12.38 -0.67 4.74
CA GLU A 88 -12.51 -1.05 6.16
C GLU A 88 -11.15 -1.22 6.90
N ALA A 89 -10.13 -0.43 6.53
CA ALA A 89 -8.77 -0.53 7.07
C ALA A 89 -8.50 0.26 8.37
N SER A 90 -9.51 0.94 8.92
CA SER A 90 -9.39 1.87 10.06
C SER A 90 -8.48 3.09 9.82
N ILE A 91 -8.43 3.58 8.57
CA ILE A 91 -7.72 4.80 8.19
C ILE A 91 -8.52 6.02 8.62
N GLY A 92 -7.84 7.02 9.19
CA GLY A 92 -8.39 8.34 9.47
C GLY A 92 -7.81 9.43 8.57
N ASP A 93 -8.07 10.69 8.92
CA ASP A 93 -7.65 11.85 8.13
C ASP A 93 -6.13 11.91 7.90
N ARG A 94 -5.31 11.51 8.88
CA ARG A 94 -3.85 11.58 8.74
C ARG A 94 -3.33 10.54 7.76
N GLY A 95 -3.88 9.33 7.78
CA GLY A 95 -3.54 8.29 6.83
C GLY A 95 -3.99 8.68 5.42
N ALA A 96 -5.21 9.19 5.26
CA ALA A 96 -5.72 9.68 3.98
C ALA A 96 -4.86 10.82 3.41
N GLN A 97 -4.50 11.82 4.23
CA GLN A 97 -3.61 12.92 3.83
C GLN A 97 -2.21 12.42 3.43
N ALA A 98 -1.68 11.41 4.12
CA ALA A 98 -0.40 10.82 3.74
C ALA A 98 -0.48 10.11 2.38
N LEU A 99 -1.53 9.32 2.15
CA LEU A 99 -1.76 8.63 0.87
C LEU A 99 -1.99 9.63 -0.28
N ALA A 100 -2.54 10.82 -0.01
CA ALA A 100 -2.68 11.87 -1.01
C ALA A 100 -1.32 12.34 -1.58
N ALA A 101 -0.20 12.15 -0.85
CA ALA A 101 1.15 12.46 -1.36
C ALA A 101 1.62 11.51 -2.47
N LEU A 102 0.91 10.40 -2.74
CA LEU A 102 1.16 9.53 -3.89
C LEU A 102 0.92 10.25 -5.22
N LYS A 103 0.14 11.34 -5.23
CA LYS A 103 -0.05 12.19 -6.43
C LYS A 103 1.23 12.86 -6.90
N ASP A 104 2.21 13.01 -6.01
CA ASP A 104 3.49 13.66 -6.29
C ASP A 104 4.57 12.65 -6.74
N ALA A 105 4.21 11.38 -6.91
CA ALA A 105 5.12 10.33 -7.36
C ALA A 105 5.55 10.57 -8.82
N PRO A 106 6.84 10.79 -9.11
CA PRO A 106 7.28 11.25 -10.43
C PRO A 106 7.13 10.21 -11.54
N ALA A 107 7.16 8.92 -11.19
CA ALA A 107 7.01 7.82 -12.15
C ALA A 107 5.55 7.37 -12.32
N LEU A 108 4.65 7.78 -11.43
CA LEU A 108 3.30 7.22 -11.38
C LEU A 108 2.40 7.87 -12.43
N HIS A 109 1.78 7.04 -13.27
CA HIS A 109 0.86 7.48 -14.33
C HIS A 109 -0.58 7.08 -14.05
N ALA A 110 -0.77 6.05 -13.22
CA ALA A 110 -2.08 5.60 -12.78
C ALA A 110 -2.05 5.28 -11.28
N LEU A 111 -2.95 5.92 -10.54
CA LEU A 111 -3.21 5.66 -9.13
C LEU A 111 -4.68 5.27 -8.96
N VAL A 112 -4.91 4.09 -8.40
CA VAL A 112 -6.22 3.68 -7.89
C VAL A 112 -6.09 3.60 -6.37
N LEU A 113 -6.95 4.34 -5.68
CA LEU A 113 -6.98 4.38 -4.22
C LEU A 113 -8.42 4.19 -3.77
N ASP A 114 -8.71 3.06 -3.14
CA ASP A 114 -9.99 2.77 -2.50
C ASP A 114 -9.83 2.89 -0.99
N LEU A 115 -10.54 3.86 -0.41
CA LEU A 115 -10.61 4.15 1.02
C LEU A 115 -12.04 3.99 1.55
N GLY A 116 -12.87 3.16 0.91
CA GLY A 116 -14.20 2.81 1.38
C GLY A 116 -14.25 2.49 2.88
N PHE A 117 -15.41 2.75 3.50
CA PHE A 117 -15.71 2.38 4.89
C PHE A 117 -14.60 2.68 5.93
N ASN A 118 -13.82 3.74 5.70
CA ASN A 118 -12.81 4.24 6.64
C ASN A 118 -13.33 5.46 7.42
N ALA A 119 -12.61 5.85 8.47
CA ALA A 119 -12.94 6.98 9.33
C ALA A 119 -12.34 8.31 8.81
N VAL A 120 -12.39 8.53 7.48
CA VAL A 120 -11.92 9.77 6.86
C VAL A 120 -13.04 10.80 6.94
N GLU A 121 -12.88 11.77 7.83
CA GLU A 121 -13.81 12.89 7.97
C GLU A 121 -13.55 13.93 6.86
N HIS A 122 -14.43 14.93 6.72
CA HIS A 122 -14.40 15.92 5.63
C HIS A 122 -13.08 16.73 5.51
N GLY A 123 -12.10 16.56 6.40
CA GLY A 123 -10.77 17.18 6.36
C GLY A 123 -9.70 16.38 5.59
N GLY A 124 -9.93 15.10 5.29
CA GLY A 124 -8.94 14.22 4.64
C GLY A 124 -8.75 14.41 3.12
N ALA A 125 -9.66 15.12 2.44
CA ALA A 125 -9.73 15.21 0.98
C ALA A 125 -9.21 16.53 0.37
N ARG A 126 -8.22 17.19 0.98
CA ARG A 126 -7.67 18.48 0.50
C ARG A 126 -6.37 18.34 -0.29
#